data_AF-A0A7W1L6G9-F1
#
_entry.id   AF-A0A7W1L6G9-F1
#
_cell.length_a   1.000
_cell.length_b   1.000
_cell.length_c   1.000
_cell.angle_alpha   90.00
_cell.angle_beta   90.00
_cell.angle_gamma   90.00
#
_symmetry.space_group_name_H-M   'P 1'
#
loop_
_entity.id
_entity.type
_entity.pdbx_description
1 polymer ?
#
loop_
_entity_poly.entity_id
_entity_poly.type
_entity_poly.pdbx_seq_one_letter_code
_entity_poly.pdbx_strand_id
1 'polypeptide(L)' 'MHSALPKVLHPLAGRPIVAHVIAAVRALSPRAIAVVVGHGGDAAQAALAAPGLQFVRQDPP' A
#
# COMPACT_ATOMS: atom_id res chain seq x y z
N MET A 1 8.76 -10.57 -7.42
CA MET A 1 7.88 -11.49 -8.17
C MET A 1 8.23 -11.31 -9.64
N HIS A 2 8.23 -12.36 -10.46
CA HIS A 2 8.41 -12.22 -11.92
C HIS A 2 7.11 -11.68 -12.54
N SER A 3 6.71 -10.46 -12.15
CA SER A 3 5.45 -9.80 -12.49
C SER A 3 5.69 -8.30 -12.53
N ALA A 4 5.06 -7.63 -13.50
CA ALA A 4 5.08 -6.17 -13.63
C ALA A 4 4.19 -5.47 -12.58
N LEU A 5 3.26 -6.22 -11.95
CA LEU A 5 2.43 -5.70 -10.88
C LEU A 5 3.28 -5.53 -9.61
N PRO A 6 3.19 -4.39 -8.89
CA PRO A 6 3.82 -4.27 -7.58
C PRO A 6 3.42 -5.43 -6.65
N LYS A 7 4.38 -6.00 -5.93
CA LYS A 7 4.16 -7.17 -5.05
C LYS A 7 2.92 -7.01 -4.15
N VAL A 8 2.76 -5.83 -3.57
CA VAL A 8 1.69 -5.50 -2.63
C VAL A 8 0.30 -5.44 -3.25
N LEU A 9 0.21 -5.26 -4.57
CA LEU A 9 -1.05 -5.18 -5.31
C LEU A 9 -1.54 -6.54 -5.81
N HIS A 10 -0.74 -7.61 -5.67
CA HIS A 10 -1.19 -8.94 -6.04
C HIS A 10 -2.41 -9.35 -5.21
N PRO A 11 -3.41 -10.02 -5.82
CA PRO A 11 -4.61 -10.40 -5.12
C PRO A 11 -4.35 -11.54 -4.13
N LEU A 12 -4.96 -11.42 -2.95
CA LEU A 12 -5.13 -12.46 -1.95
C LEU A 12 -6.60 -12.47 -1.54
N ALA A 13 -7.30 -13.59 -1.78
CA ALA A 13 -8.75 -13.68 -1.57
C ALA A 13 -9.54 -12.55 -2.27
N GLY A 14 -9.19 -12.24 -3.52
CA GLY A 14 -9.89 -11.24 -4.34
C GLY A 14 -9.57 -9.77 -4.00
N ARG A 15 -8.68 -9.50 -3.03
CA ARG A 15 -8.27 -8.14 -2.63
C ARG A 15 -6.75 -7.99 -2.72
N PRO A 16 -6.22 -6.81 -3.06
CA PRO A 16 -4.78 -6.55 -2.96
C PRO A 16 -4.22 -6.92 -1.59
N ILE A 17 -3.06 -7.56 -1.51
CA ILE A 17 -2.43 -7.97 -0.23
C ILE A 17 -2.39 -6.80 0.77
N VAL A 18 -1.97 -5.61 0.33
CA VAL A 18 -1.90 -4.41 1.18
C VAL A 18 -3.25 -3.93 1.71
N ALA A 19 -4.36 -4.22 1.01
CA ALA A 19 -5.70 -3.82 1.46
C ALA A 19 -6.10 -4.55 2.75
N HIS A 20 -5.59 -5.77 2.98
CA HIS A 20 -5.78 -6.51 4.23
C HIS A 20 -5.06 -5.82 5.39
N VAL A 21 -3.82 -5.37 5.16
CA VAL A 21 -3.04 -4.63 6.16
C VAL A 21 -3.70 -3.30 6.51
N ILE A 22 -4.11 -2.52 5.49
CA ILE A 22 -4.79 -1.24 5.72
C ILE A 22 -6.09 -1.43 6.50
N ALA A 23 -6.87 -2.47 6.20
CA ALA A 23 -8.09 -2.77 6.95
C ALA A 23 -7.80 -3.09 8.43
N ALA A 24 -6.79 -3.93 8.69
CA ALA A 24 -6.37 -4.26 10.05
C ALA A 24 -5.87 -3.04 10.82
N VAL A 25 -5.06 -2.18 10.20
CA VAL A 25 -4.55 -0.95 10.81
C VAL A 25 -5.67 0.05 11.09
N ARG A 26 -6.64 0.21 10.17
CA ARG A 26 -7.80 1.09 10.38
C ARG A 26 -8.66 0.66 11.57
N ALA A 27 -8.79 -0.64 11.82
CA ALA A 27 -9.53 -1.16 12.96
C ALA A 27 -8.91 -0.76 14.32
N LEU A 28 -7.63 -0.36 14.34
CA LEU A 28 -6.95 0.14 15.54
C LEU A 28 -7.18 1.65 15.79
N SER A 29 -7.93 2.34 14.91
CA SER A 29 -8.18 3.78 14.98
C SER A 29 -6.92 4.65 15.20
N PRO A 30 -5.85 4.48 14.42
CA PRO A 30 -4.64 5.28 14.58
C PRO A 30 -4.90 6.73 14.18
N ARG A 31 -4.13 7.64 14.75
CA ARG A 31 -4.17 9.07 14.38
C ARG A 31 -3.77 9.30 12.92
N ALA A 32 -2.87 8.47 12.39
CA ALA A 32 -2.34 8.57 11.04
C ALA A 32 -1.90 7.20 10.53
N ILE A 33 -1.94 7.01 9.21
CA ILE A 33 -1.44 5.82 8.52
C ILE A 33 -0.45 6.27 7.45
N ALA A 34 0.83 5.97 7.65
CA ALA A 34 1.88 6.21 6.66
C ALA A 34 2.16 4.94 5.86
N VAL A 35 2.10 5.04 4.53
CA VAL A 35 2.41 3.98 3.58
C VAL A 35 3.72 4.34 2.89
N VAL A 36 4.78 3.59 3.21
CA VAL A 36 6.09 3.78 2.58
C VAL A 36 6.11 3.07 1.24
N VAL A 37 6.47 3.79 0.18
CA VAL A 37 6.51 3.28 -1.20
C VAL A 37 7.91 3.45 -1.79
N GLY A 38 8.44 2.37 -2.38
CA GLY A 38 9.74 2.35 -3.07
C GLY A 38 9.58 2.33 -4.59
N HIS A 39 10.40 1.51 -5.27
CA HIS A 39 10.31 1.30 -6.72
C HIS A 39 8.92 0.80 -7.15
N GLY A 40 8.34 1.42 -8.19
CA GLY A 40 6.96 1.16 -8.60
C GLY A 40 5.90 1.76 -7.66
N GLY A 41 6.31 2.66 -6.77
CA GLY A 41 5.45 3.25 -5.75
C GLY A 41 4.30 4.10 -6.28
N ASP A 42 4.41 4.65 -7.50
CA ASP A 42 3.33 5.45 -8.11
C ASP A 42 2.11 4.57 -8.43
N ALA A 43 2.35 3.37 -8.98
CA ALA A 43 1.29 2.41 -9.24
C ALA A 43 0.65 1.92 -7.94
N ALA A 44 1.46 1.70 -6.89
CA ALA A 44 0.94 1.35 -5.57
C ALA A 44 0.11 2.48 -4.97
N GLN A 45 0.58 3.73 -5.04
CA GLN A 45 -0.15 4.90 -4.54
C GLN A 45 -1.47 5.11 -5.28
N ALA A 46 -1.46 5.03 -6.62
CA ALA A 46 -2.67 5.16 -7.42
C ALA A 46 -3.71 4.09 -7.08
N ALA A 47 -3.28 2.82 -6.94
CA ALA A 47 -4.17 1.71 -6.57
C ALA A 47 -4.67 1.77 -5.12
N LEU A 48 -3.99 2.52 -4.24
CA LEU A 48 -4.31 2.64 -2.82
C LEU A 48 -4.90 4.00 -2.44
N ALA A 49 -5.22 4.85 -3.42
CA ALA A 49 -5.77 6.17 -3.18
C ALA A 49 -7.08 6.07 -2.38
N ALA A 50 -6.97 6.28 -1.07
CA ALA A 50 -8.07 6.18 -0.11
C ALA A 50 -7.88 7.24 0.98
N PRO A 51 -8.98 7.76 1.57
CA PRO A 51 -8.89 8.78 2.61
C PRO A 51 -8.03 8.34 3.81
N GLY A 52 -7.27 9.26 4.39
CA GLY A 52 -6.51 9.02 5.62
C GLY A 52 -5.21 8.22 5.45
N LEU A 53 -4.77 7.96 4.22
CA LEU A 53 -3.44 7.40 3.94
C LEU A 53 -2.48 8.51 3.53
N GLN A 54 -1.30 8.52 4.16
CA GLN A 54 -0.19 9.39 3.79
C GLN A 54 0.88 8.55 3.09
N PHE A 55 1.30 8.95 1.90
CA PHE A 55 2.34 8.23 1.16
C PHE A 55 3.70 8.86 1.40
N VAL A 56 4.71 8.03 1.67
CA VAL A 56 6.09 8.45 1.91
C VAL A 56 6.98 7.72 0.93
N ARG A 57 7.79 8.46 0.17
CA ARG A 57 8.77 7.88 -0.75
C ARG A 57 9.96 7.34 0.03
N GLN A 58 10.36 6.11 -0.27
CA GLN A 58 11.67 5.58 0.10
C GLN A 58 12.57 5.62 -1.13
N ASP A 59 13.46 6.60 -1.17
CA ASP A 59 14.53 6.65 -2.16
C ASP A 59 15.70 5.76 -1.70
N PRO A 60 16.40 5.08 -2.63
CA PRO A 60 17.64 4.40 -2.29
C PRO A 60 18.68 5.41 -1.76
N PRO A 61 19.59 4.97 -0.88
CA PRO A 61 20.65 5.82 -0.33
C PRO A 61 21.63 6.32 -1.40
#